data_AF-X0T240-F1
#
_entry.id   AF-X0T240-F1
#
_cell.length_a   1.000
_cell.length_b   1.000
_cell.length_c   1.000
_cell.angle_alpha   90.00
_cell.angle_beta   90.00
_cell.angle_gamma   90.00
#
_symmetry.space_group_name_H-M   'P 1'
#
loop_
_entity.id
_entity.type
_entity.pdbx_description
1 polymer ?
#
loop_
_entity_poly.entity_id
_entity_poly.type
_entity_poly.pdbx_seq_one_letter_code
_entity_poly.pdbx_strand_id
1 'polypeptide(L)'
;MQLKALLILLLAFLIQEAKSFKKYIVWMYAAIISFGIYRLLFTKTWYYFLYARGAVWLETFKLSLQHPIIGWGLGTYKAIFNALVRGHFEAEGVWENAHNEPVEAFMEIGLIGIIPLTLFVLYLLEIKIHRKGRWQFRIT
;
A
#
# COMPACT_ATOMS: atom_id res chain seq x y z
N MET A 1 0.05 11.92 27.25
CA MET A 1 -0.19 11.17 28.52
C MET A 1 -1.65 10.76 28.77
N GLN A 2 -2.65 11.28 28.03
CA GLN A 2 -4.07 11.09 28.38
C GLN A 2 -4.70 9.75 27.93
N LEU A 3 -4.21 9.12 26.85
CA LEU A 3 -4.82 7.91 26.29
C LEU A 3 -4.69 6.67 27.19
N LYS A 4 -3.54 6.52 27.88
CA LYS A 4 -3.25 5.36 28.74
C LYS A 4 -4.16 5.32 29.98
N ALA A 5 -4.43 6.48 30.58
CA ALA A 5 -5.32 6.60 31.74
C ALA A 5 -6.79 6.30 31.37
N LEU A 6 -7.23 6.75 30.18
CA LEU A 6 -8.57 6.45 29.66
C LEU A 6 -8.76 4.94 29.41
N LEU A 7 -7.73 4.27 28.87
CA LEU A 7 -7.76 2.84 28.58
C LEU A 7 -7.83 2.01 29.87
N ILE A 8 -7.10 2.42 30.92
CA ILE A 8 -7.11 1.78 32.24
C ILE A 8 -8.47 1.93 32.92
N LEU A 9 -9.09 3.12 32.85
CA LEU A 9 -10.43 3.36 33.39
C LEU A 9 -11.51 2.53 32.68
N LEU A 10 -11.45 2.44 31.34
CA LEU A 10 -12.37 1.61 30.56
C LEU A 10 -12.22 0.12 30.89
N LEU A 11 -10.98 -0.36 31.03
CA LEU A 11 -10.71 -1.73 31.44
C LEU A 11 -11.21 -2.02 32.87
N ALA A 12 -10.99 -1.10 33.81
CA ALA A 12 -11.47 -1.24 35.18
C ALA A 12 -13.01 -1.30 35.24
N PHE A 13 -13.70 -0.44 34.46
CA PHE A 13 -15.16 -0.43 34.36
C PHE A 13 -15.72 -1.71 33.72
N LEU A 14 -15.04 -2.24 32.69
CA LEU A 14 -15.39 -3.50 32.04
C LEU A 14 -15.24 -4.72 32.97
N ILE A 15 -14.23 -4.71 33.85
CA ILE A 15 -13.97 -5.79 34.82
C ILE A 15 -15.00 -5.74 35.97
N GLN A 16 -15.39 -4.55 36.42
CA GLN A 16 -16.27 -4.39 37.58
C GLN A 16 -17.72 -4.85 37.32
N GLU A 17 -18.20 -4.82 36.08
CA GLU A 17 -19.58 -5.20 35.71
C GLU A 17 -19.70 -6.30 34.63
N ALA A 18 -18.92 -7.38 34.74
CA ALA A 18 -18.95 -8.49 33.78
C ALA A 18 -20.36 -9.10 33.53
N LYS A 19 -21.30 -8.98 34.50
CA LYS A 19 -22.70 -9.43 34.36
C LYS A 19 -23.60 -8.45 33.60
N SER A 20 -23.28 -7.15 33.58
CA SER A 20 -24.02 -6.08 32.88
C SER A 20 -23.49 -5.83 31.47
N PHE A 21 -22.31 -6.36 31.13
CA PHE A 21 -21.63 -6.19 29.84
C PHE A 21 -22.52 -6.43 28.61
N LYS A 22 -23.42 -7.42 28.67
CA LYS A 22 -24.38 -7.72 27.58
C LYS A 22 -25.32 -6.55 27.28
N LYS A 23 -25.64 -5.70 28.25
CA LYS A 23 -26.50 -4.51 28.09
C LYS A 23 -25.79 -3.38 27.34
N TYR A 24 -24.47 -3.30 27.44
CA TYR A 24 -23.67 -2.20 26.88
C TYR A 24 -23.00 -2.55 25.56
N ILE A 25 -23.00 -3.82 25.16
CA ILE A 25 -22.34 -4.27 23.93
C ILE A 25 -22.86 -3.56 22.68
N VAL A 26 -24.18 -3.32 22.60
CA VAL A 26 -24.81 -2.58 21.48
C VAL A 26 -24.31 -1.14 21.43
N TRP A 27 -24.18 -0.49 22.59
CA TRP A 27 -23.68 0.89 22.69
C TRP A 27 -22.18 0.98 22.38
N MET A 28 -21.40 -0.03 22.75
CA MET A 28 -19.98 -0.12 22.34
C MET A 28 -19.85 -0.26 20.83
N TYR A 29 -20.62 -1.14 20.19
CA TYR A 29 -20.63 -1.24 18.74
C TYR A 29 -21.10 0.06 18.08
N ALA A 30 -22.15 0.69 18.59
CA ALA A 30 -22.62 1.98 18.10
C ALA A 30 -21.54 3.08 18.23
N ALA A 31 -20.77 3.10 19.31
CA ALA A 31 -19.65 4.02 19.52
C ALA A 31 -18.49 3.74 18.56
N ILE A 32 -18.11 2.47 18.36
CA ILE A 32 -17.05 2.06 17.43
C ILE A 32 -17.44 2.38 15.98
N ILE A 33 -18.68 2.09 15.59
CA ILE A 33 -19.21 2.38 14.25
C ILE A 33 -19.28 3.89 14.04
N SER A 34 -19.83 4.65 15.00
CA SER A 34 -19.89 6.11 14.92
C SER A 34 -18.49 6.72 14.86
N PHE A 35 -17.52 6.19 15.60
CA PHE A 35 -16.13 6.61 15.53
C PHE A 35 -15.50 6.26 14.18
N GLY A 36 -15.77 5.06 13.64
CA GLY A 36 -15.32 4.64 12.31
C GLY A 36 -15.90 5.51 11.20
N ILE A 37 -17.20 5.81 11.25
CA ILE A 37 -17.89 6.73 10.33
C ILE A 37 -17.34 8.14 10.49
N TYR A 38 -17.16 8.63 11.72
CA TYR A 38 -16.56 9.94 11.97
C TYR A 38 -15.15 10.02 11.38
N ARG A 39 -14.33 8.99 11.57
CA ARG A 39 -13.01 8.91 10.93
C ARG A 39 -13.17 8.92 9.41
N LEU A 40 -14.01 8.07 8.82
CA LEU A 40 -14.19 8.01 7.37
C LEU A 40 -14.69 9.33 6.76
N LEU A 41 -15.64 10.03 7.42
CA LEU A 41 -16.28 11.24 6.90
C LEU A 41 -15.52 12.53 7.25
N PHE A 42 -14.90 12.61 8.43
CA PHE A 42 -14.33 13.86 8.96
C PHE A 42 -12.82 13.87 9.04
N THR A 43 -12.14 12.73 8.88
CA THR A 43 -10.70 12.77 8.59
C THR A 43 -10.51 12.79 7.08
N LYS A 44 -9.68 13.71 6.59
CA LYS A 44 -9.24 13.76 5.19
C LYS A 44 -8.49 12.50 4.74
N THR A 45 -8.52 11.40 5.50
CA THR A 45 -7.78 10.16 5.25
C THR A 45 -8.06 9.59 3.86
N TRP A 46 -9.30 9.68 3.36
CA TRP A 46 -9.61 9.24 1.99
C TRP A 46 -8.99 10.14 0.93
N TYR A 47 -8.99 11.45 1.16
CA TYR A 47 -8.31 12.44 0.31
C TYR A 47 -6.78 12.23 0.34
N TYR A 48 -6.19 12.08 1.53
CA TYR A 48 -4.77 11.74 1.71
C TYR A 48 -4.39 10.31 1.31
N PHE A 49 -5.33 9.44 0.91
CA PHE A 49 -5.01 8.12 0.40
C PHE A 49 -5.06 8.10 -1.13
N LEU A 50 -6.14 8.63 -1.72
CA LEU A 50 -6.34 8.62 -3.17
C LEU A 50 -5.57 9.73 -3.89
N TYR A 51 -5.71 11.00 -3.48
CA TYR A 51 -4.99 12.12 -4.11
C TYR A 51 -3.50 12.00 -3.90
N ALA A 52 -3.14 11.54 -2.71
CA ALA A 52 -1.77 11.36 -2.32
C ALA A 52 -1.04 10.38 -3.24
N ARG A 53 -1.53 9.13 -3.33
CA ARG A 53 -0.89 8.07 -4.12
C ARG A 53 -0.81 8.42 -5.59
N GLY A 54 -1.88 9.00 -6.16
CA GLY A 54 -1.87 9.45 -7.55
C GLY A 54 -0.80 10.49 -7.84
N ALA A 55 -0.62 11.46 -6.95
CA ALA A 55 0.42 12.47 -7.10
C ALA A 55 1.83 11.85 -7.00
N VAL A 56 2.04 10.91 -6.09
CA VAL A 56 3.33 10.21 -5.97
C VAL A 56 3.63 9.31 -7.16
N TRP A 57 2.62 8.63 -7.73
CA TRP A 57 2.79 7.88 -8.97
C TRP A 57 3.16 8.79 -10.14
N LEU A 58 2.50 9.95 -10.22
CA LEU A 58 2.80 10.94 -11.25
C LEU A 58 4.24 11.47 -11.13
N GLU A 59 4.68 11.83 -9.93
CA GLU A 59 6.05 12.29 -9.70
C GLU A 59 7.07 11.16 -9.94
N THR A 60 6.78 9.93 -9.54
CA THR A 60 7.65 8.78 -9.83
C THR A 60 7.75 8.53 -11.33
N PHE A 61 6.64 8.65 -12.06
CA PHE A 61 6.64 8.52 -13.50
C PHE A 61 7.47 9.63 -14.17
N LYS A 62 7.33 10.89 -13.73
CA LYS A 62 8.18 12.00 -14.19
C LYS A 62 9.66 11.73 -13.94
N LEU A 63 10.04 11.19 -12.78
CA LEU A 63 11.41 10.78 -12.48
C LEU A 63 11.89 9.66 -13.42
N SER A 64 11.03 8.69 -13.72
CA SER A 64 11.34 7.58 -14.64
C SER A 64 11.66 8.10 -16.04
N LEU A 65 10.95 9.14 -16.49
CA LEU A 65 11.18 9.77 -17.80
C LEU A 65 12.52 10.51 -17.90
N GLN A 66 13.20 10.80 -16.79
CA GLN A 66 14.54 11.39 -16.81
C GLN A 66 15.62 10.36 -17.20
N HIS A 67 15.40 9.08 -16.85
CA HIS A 67 16.33 7.98 -17.14
C HIS A 67 15.59 6.75 -17.70
N PRO A 68 14.86 6.86 -18.83
CA PRO A 68 13.91 5.83 -19.27
C PRO A 68 14.59 4.53 -19.71
N ILE A 69 15.85 4.57 -20.16
CA ILE A 69 16.56 3.41 -20.69
C ILE A 69 17.14 2.56 -19.56
N ILE A 70 17.90 3.18 -18.66
CA ILE A 70 18.70 2.51 -17.63
C ILE A 70 18.09 2.58 -16.21
N GLY A 71 17.15 3.50 -15.98
CA GLY A 71 16.65 3.83 -14.65
C GLY A 71 17.67 4.56 -13.79
N TRP A 72 17.32 4.77 -12.53
CA TRP A 72 18.15 5.45 -11.52
C TRP A 72 19.07 4.50 -10.73
N GLY A 73 18.88 3.19 -10.89
CA GLY A 73 19.55 2.13 -10.14
C GLY A 73 18.58 1.36 -9.25
N LEU A 74 18.80 0.05 -9.15
CA LEU A 74 17.96 -0.85 -8.34
C LEU A 74 18.01 -0.46 -6.85
N GLY A 75 16.84 -0.39 -6.21
CA GLY A 75 16.70 -0.04 -4.79
C GLY A 75 16.94 1.44 -4.47
N THR A 76 17.06 2.31 -5.48
CA THR A 76 17.33 3.75 -5.28
C THR A 76 16.07 4.58 -5.10
N TYR A 77 14.88 4.00 -5.27
CA TYR A 77 13.61 4.73 -5.27
C TYR A 77 13.48 5.67 -4.07
N LYS A 78 13.62 5.14 -2.86
CA LYS A 78 13.46 5.93 -1.61
C LYS A 78 14.46 7.07 -1.51
N ALA A 79 15.70 6.87 -1.97
CA ALA A 79 16.73 7.89 -1.89
C ALA A 79 16.45 9.03 -2.89
N ILE A 80 16.20 8.68 -4.16
CA ILE A 80 15.99 9.65 -5.23
C ILE A 80 14.65 10.37 -5.09
N PHE A 81 13.57 9.63 -4.77
CA PHE A 81 12.25 10.22 -4.57
C PHE A 81 12.26 11.22 -3.42
N ASN A 82 12.84 10.86 -2.26
CA ASN A 82 12.94 11.78 -1.13
C ASN A 82 13.90 12.95 -1.39
N ALA A 83 14.91 12.79 -2.25
CA ALA A 83 15.82 13.88 -2.58
C ALA A 83 15.21 14.89 -3.55
N LEU A 84 14.48 14.42 -4.57
CA LEU A 84 14.02 15.27 -5.68
C LEU A 84 12.57 15.74 -5.55
N VAL A 85 11.75 15.06 -4.75
CA VAL A 85 10.30 15.34 -4.63
C VAL A 85 9.94 15.87 -3.23
N ARG A 86 10.92 16.00 -2.33
CA ARG A 86 10.71 16.53 -0.97
C ARG A 86 10.03 17.90 -1.00
N GLY A 87 9.04 18.08 -0.11
CA GLY A 87 8.34 19.36 0.07
C GLY A 87 7.04 19.53 -0.72
N HIS A 88 6.72 18.64 -1.67
CA HIS A 88 5.41 18.66 -2.35
C HIS A 88 4.31 17.97 -1.54
N PHE A 89 4.70 17.19 -0.53
CA PHE A 89 3.80 16.35 0.25
C PHE A 89 4.11 16.46 1.75
N GLU A 90 3.29 17.24 2.48
CA GLU A 90 3.51 17.59 3.89
C GLU A 90 3.33 16.42 4.90
N ALA A 91 2.90 15.25 4.45
CA ALA A 91 2.63 14.10 5.32
C ALA A 91 3.83 13.14 5.42
N GLU A 92 4.83 13.46 6.24
CA GLU A 92 5.93 12.53 6.58
C GLU A 92 5.34 11.17 7.05
N GLY A 93 5.72 10.07 6.37
CA GLY A 93 5.32 8.69 6.70
C GLY A 93 4.30 8.03 5.77
N VAL A 94 3.48 8.78 5.02
CA VAL A 94 2.53 8.18 4.04
C VAL A 94 3.23 7.79 2.72
N TRP A 95 4.42 8.34 2.49
CA TRP A 95 5.13 8.34 1.20
C TRP A 95 6.36 7.45 1.15
N GLU A 96 6.71 6.81 2.26
CA GLU A 96 7.90 5.95 2.32
C GLU A 96 7.80 4.75 1.38
N ASN A 97 6.58 4.38 0.96
CA ASN A 97 6.34 3.37 -0.05
C ASN A 97 5.20 3.80 -0.98
N ALA A 98 5.55 4.23 -2.19
CA ALA A 98 4.61 4.39 -3.28
C ALA A 98 4.32 3.02 -3.87
N HIS A 99 3.36 2.28 -3.34
CA HIS A 99 3.11 0.91 -3.79
C HIS A 99 2.44 0.85 -5.18
N ASN A 100 3.14 1.31 -6.22
CA ASN A 100 2.91 0.95 -7.61
C ASN A 100 4.22 0.37 -8.14
N GLU A 101 4.41 -0.91 -7.84
CA GLU A 101 5.62 -1.69 -8.14
C GLU A 101 6.05 -1.60 -9.62
N PRO A 102 5.15 -1.61 -10.62
CA PRO A 102 5.54 -1.38 -12.01
C PRO A 102 6.22 -0.02 -12.27
N VAL A 103 5.70 1.05 -11.69
CA VAL A 103 6.22 2.41 -11.91
C VAL A 103 7.53 2.60 -11.15
N GLU A 104 7.64 2.05 -9.94
CA GLU A 104 8.89 2.00 -9.17
C GLU A 104 9.95 1.19 -9.91
N ALA A 105 9.62 -0.01 -10.40
CA ALA A 105 10.55 -0.80 -11.20
C ALA A 105 10.99 -0.05 -12.47
N PHE A 106 10.08 0.63 -13.16
CA PHE A 106 10.47 1.41 -14.34
C PHE A 106 11.42 2.55 -13.99
N MET A 107 11.17 3.23 -12.86
CA MET A 107 12.04 4.28 -12.33
C MET A 107 13.44 3.73 -12.01
N GLU A 108 13.52 2.56 -11.37
CA GLU A 108 14.78 2.02 -10.88
C GLU A 108 15.64 1.36 -11.97
N ILE A 109 15.03 0.57 -12.87
CA ILE A 109 15.78 -0.26 -13.84
C ILE A 109 15.48 0.06 -15.31
N GLY A 110 14.57 1.00 -15.60
CA GLY A 110 14.26 1.45 -16.95
C GLY A 110 13.80 0.35 -17.90
N LEU A 111 13.83 0.65 -19.20
CA LEU A 111 13.50 -0.32 -20.25
C LEU A 111 14.47 -1.50 -20.28
N ILE A 112 15.75 -1.29 -19.97
CA ILE A 112 16.76 -2.35 -20.01
C ILE A 112 16.49 -3.43 -18.96
N GLY A 113 15.89 -3.06 -17.82
CA GLY A 113 15.45 -4.01 -16.81
C GLY A 113 14.07 -4.59 -17.10
N ILE A 114 13.10 -3.75 -17.50
CA ILE A 114 11.72 -4.19 -17.68
C ILE A 114 11.54 -5.12 -18.89
N ILE A 115 12.20 -4.85 -20.03
CA ILE A 115 12.00 -5.64 -21.25
C ILE A 115 12.45 -7.09 -21.05
N PRO A 116 13.69 -7.38 -20.59
CA PRO A 116 14.12 -8.77 -20.36
C PRO A 116 13.28 -9.48 -19.31
N LEU A 117 12.90 -8.80 -18.23
CA LEU A 117 12.04 -9.39 -17.19
C LEU A 117 10.67 -9.77 -17.75
N THR A 118 10.07 -8.90 -18.56
CA THR A 118 8.78 -9.15 -19.22
C THR A 118 8.89 -10.33 -20.19
N LEU A 119 9.92 -10.35 -21.04
CA LEU A 119 10.16 -11.46 -21.97
C LEU A 119 10.40 -12.78 -21.24
N PHE A 120 11.14 -12.76 -20.12
CA PHE A 120 11.36 -13.94 -19.29
C PHE A 120 10.07 -14.48 -18.69
N VAL A 121 9.20 -13.60 -18.17
CA VAL A 121 7.88 -14.00 -17.65
C VAL A 121 7.02 -14.62 -18.77
N LEU A 122 6.99 -14.01 -19.95
CA LEU A 122 6.26 -14.55 -21.11
C LEU A 122 6.80 -15.94 -21.53
N TYR A 123 8.12 -16.10 -21.58
CA TYR A 123 8.76 -17.38 -21.87
C TYR A 123 8.38 -18.47 -20.85
N LEU A 124 8.35 -18.16 -19.56
CA LEU A 124 7.92 -19.10 -18.52
C LEU A 124 6.44 -19.48 -18.65
N LEU A 125 5.58 -18.52 -18.99
CA LEU A 125 4.16 -18.78 -19.24
C LEU A 125 3.95 -19.69 -20.45
N GLU A 126 4.69 -19.44 -21.53
CA GLU A 126 4.66 -20.28 -22.73
C GLU A 126 5.08 -21.72 -22.41
N ILE A 127 6.18 -21.93 -21.68
CA ILE A 127 6.61 -23.27 -21.25
C ILE A 127 5.51 -23.95 -20.43
N LYS A 128 4.90 -23.23 -19.48
CA LYS A 128 3.85 -23.78 -18.62
C LYS A 128 2.64 -24.24 -19.42
N ILE A 129 2.21 -23.45 -20.40
CA ILE A 129 1.10 -23.78 -21.31
C ILE A 129 1.44 -25.04 -22.12
N HIS A 130 2.62 -25.09 -22.75
CA HIS A 130 3.07 -26.24 -23.56
C HIS A 130 3.26 -27.51 -22.73
N ARG A 131 3.68 -27.41 -21.46
CA ARG A 131 3.76 -28.56 -20.57
C ARG A 131 2.36 -29.08 -20.23
N LYS A 132 1.41 -28.21 -19.89
CA LYS A 132 0.03 -28.62 -19.54
C LYS A 132 -0.69 -29.32 -20.70
N GLY A 133 -0.50 -28.85 -21.94
CA GLY A 133 -1.04 -29.52 -23.14
C GLY A 133 -0.48 -30.93 -23.35
N ARG A 134 0.83 -31.14 -23.16
CA ARG A 134 1.46 -32.48 -23.32
C ARG A 134 1.02 -33.52 -22.28
N TRP A 135 0.55 -33.11 -21.09
CA TRP A 135 0.04 -34.06 -20.10
C TRP A 135 -1.39 -34.53 -20.41
N GLN A 136 -2.20 -33.75 -21.14
CA GLN A 136 -3.57 -34.15 -21.48
C GLN A 136 -3.63 -35.20 -22.60
N PHE A 137 -2.67 -35.21 -23.53
CA PHE A 137 -2.61 -36.19 -24.63
C PHE A 137 -1.98 -37.54 -24.25
N ARG A 138 -1.55 -37.72 -23.00
CA ARG A 138 -0.85 -38.95 -22.55
C ARG A 138 -1.73 -39.88 -21.70
N ILE A 139 -3.02 -39.57 -21.55
CA ILE A 139 -4.00 -40.32 -20.72
C ILE A 139 -5.17 -40.87 -21.58
N THR A 140 -4.97 -41.03 -22.88
CA THR A 140 -5.90 -41.69 -23.81
C THR A 140 -5.13 -42.70 -24.63
#